data_AF-U2RNH9-F1
#
_entry.id   AF-U2RNH9-F1
#
_cell.length_a   1.000
_cell.length_b   1.000
_cell.length_c   1.000
_cell.angle_alpha   90.00
_cell.angle_beta   90.00
_cell.angle_gamma   90.00
#
_symmetry.space_group_name_H-M   'P 1'
#
loop_
_entity.id
_entity.type
_entity.pdbx_description
1 polymer ?
#
loop_
_entity_poly.entity_id
_entity_poly.type
_entity_poly.pdbx_seq_one_letter_code
_entity_poly.pdbx_strand_id
1 'polypeptide(L)' 'MSIDVVEAGIARLREALERGETTSVQLVEAYLARMEAYDASGPRLNAVVVRDPDALAA' A
#
# COMPACT_ATOMS: atom_id res chain seq x y z
N MET A 1 0.30 -9.11 -10.49
CA MET A 1 0.36 -7.74 -11.04
C MET A 1 -0.20 -6.84 -9.96
N SER A 2 0.60 -5.94 -9.40
CA SER A 2 0.12 -5.00 -8.39
C SER A 2 -0.63 -3.85 -9.07
N ILE A 3 -1.73 -3.42 -8.47
CA ILE A 3 -2.41 -2.18 -8.86
C ILE A 3 -1.53 -0.99 -8.51
N ASP A 4 -1.49 0.02 -9.39
CA ASP A 4 -0.85 1.29 -9.04
C ASP A 4 -1.74 2.02 -8.04
N VAL A 5 -1.22 2.21 -6.83
CA VAL A 5 -1.93 2.85 -5.71
C VAL A 5 -1.86 4.37 -5.78
N VAL A 6 -1.05 4.94 -6.67
CA VAL A 6 -0.87 6.38 -6.83
C VAL A 6 -2.07 6.98 -7.57
N GLU A 7 -2.71 7.99 -6.98
CA GLU A 7 -3.93 8.63 -7.51
C GLU A 7 -5.13 7.68 -7.73
N ALA A 8 -5.05 6.43 -7.25
CA ALA A 8 -6.15 5.49 -7.30
C ALA A 8 -7.21 5.86 -6.25
N GLY A 9 -8.38 6.29 -6.71
CA GLY A 9 -9.52 6.57 -5.83
C GLY A 9 -10.07 5.30 -5.15
N ILE A 10 -10.70 5.48 -3.99
CA ILE A 10 -11.27 4.37 -3.19
C ILE A 10 -12.26 3.52 -4.00
N ALA A 11 -13.07 4.14 -4.86
CA ALA A 11 -14.01 3.42 -5.73
C ALA A 11 -13.31 2.42 -6.65
N ARG A 12 -12.20 2.84 -7.29
CA ARG A 12 -11.41 1.98 -8.18
C ARG A 12 -10.72 0.84 -7.42
N LEU A 13 -10.19 1.12 -6.23
CA LEU A 13 -9.56 0.12 -5.37
C LEU A 13 -10.58 -0.93 -4.91
N ARG A 14 -11.79 -0.50 -4.55
CA ARG A 14 -12.90 -1.40 -4.21
C ARG A 14 -13.27 -2.30 -5.38
N GLU A 15 -13.49 -1.74 -6.56
CA GLU A 15 -13.79 -2.52 -7.76
C GLU A 15 -12.68 -3.53 -8.08
N ALA A 16 -11.40 -3.15 -7.89
CA ALA A 16 -10.26 -4.05 -8.09
C ALA A 16 -10.31 -5.27 -7.15
N LEU A 17 -10.66 -5.04 -5.88
CA LEU A 17 -10.81 -6.10 -4.87
C LEU A 17 -12.00 -7.01 -5.20
N GLU A 18 -13.15 -6.43 -5.54
CA GLU A 18 -14.38 -7.16 -5.88
C GLU A 18 -14.21 -8.02 -7.15
N ARG A 19 -13.43 -7.54 -8.12
CA ARG A 19 -13.11 -8.25 -9.36
C ARG A 19 -11.93 -9.21 -9.24
N GLY A 20 -11.26 -9.26 -8.08
CA GLY A 20 -10.07 -10.09 -7.87
C GLY A 20 -8.84 -9.65 -8.69
N GLU A 21 -8.83 -8.41 -9.18
CA GLU A 21 -7.68 -7.82 -9.87
C GLU A 21 -6.52 -7.55 -8.91
N THR A 22 -6.84 -7.38 -7.62
CA THR A 22 -5.87 -7.30 -6.54
C THR A 22 -6.43 -7.93 -5.26
N THR A 23 -5.60 -8.06 -4.23
CA THR A 23 -6.00 -8.52 -2.89
C THR A 23 -5.66 -7.48 -1.84
N SER A 24 -6.26 -7.58 -0.65
CA SER A 24 -5.91 -6.71 0.49
C SER A 24 -4.40 -6.77 0.80
N VAL A 25 -3.84 -7.98 0.81
CA VAL A 25 -2.41 -8.22 1.03
C VAL A 25 -1.56 -7.47 0.01
N GLN A 26 -1.90 -7.57 -1.29
CA GLN A 26 -1.16 -6.88 -2.35
C GLN A 26 -1.25 -5.35 -2.25
N LEU A 27 -2.39 -4.81 -1.80
CA LEU A 27 -2.53 -3.37 -1.54
C LEU A 27 -1.65 -2.92 -0.39
N VAL A 28 -1.67 -3.65 0.73
CA VAL A 28 -0.84 -3.33 1.90
C VAL A 28 0.64 -3.41 1.53
N GLU A 29 1.08 -4.45 0.84
CA GLU A 29 2.45 -4.58 0.35
C GLU A 29 2.86 -3.42 -0.56
N ALA A 30 1.98 -2.97 -1.46
CA ALA A 30 2.26 -1.83 -2.34
C ALA A 30 2.46 -0.52 -1.55
N TYR A 31 1.66 -0.28 -0.50
CA TYR A 31 1.85 0.88 0.36
C TYR A 31 3.09 0.78 1.25
N LEU A 32 3.38 -0.39 1.82
CA LEU A 32 4.61 -0.63 2.59
C LEU A 32 5.85 -0.39 1.73
N ALA A 33 5.86 -0.84 0.47
CA ALA A 33 6.94 -0.58 -0.48
C ALA A 33 7.11 0.93 -0.76
N ARG A 34 6.02 1.70 -0.89
CA ARG A 34 6.08 3.17 -1.02
C ARG A 34 6.65 3.82 0.24
N MET A 35 6.20 3.39 1.42
CA MET A 35 6.72 3.92 2.69
C MET A 35 8.22 3.63 2.80
N GLU A 36 8.69 2.45 2.43
CA GLU A 36 10.12 2.15 2.45
C GLU A 36 10.89 3.05 1.48
N ALA A 37 10.43 3.20 0.24
CA ALA A 37 11.10 3.99 -0.79
C ALA A 37 11.16 5.50 -0.49
N TYR A 38 10.09 6.07 0.09
CA TYR A 38 9.94 7.51 0.26
C TYR A 38 10.05 7.99 1.71
N ASP A 39 9.53 7.23 2.65
CA ASP A 39 9.43 7.65 4.05
C ASP A 39 10.72 7.39 4.83
N ALA A 40 11.27 6.17 4.70
CA ALA A 40 12.46 5.73 5.43
C ALA A 40 13.75 5.80 4.58
N SER A 41 13.66 5.43 3.31
CA SER A 41 14.74 5.59 2.33
C SER A 41 14.55 6.88 1.52
N GLY A 42 15.27 7.02 0.41
CA GLY A 42 15.05 8.08 -0.57
C GLY A 42 14.99 9.49 0.05
N PRO A 43 13.93 10.28 -0.20
CA PRO A 43 13.79 11.65 0.31
C PRO A 43 13.61 11.74 1.83
N ARG A 44 13.38 10.62 2.54
CA ARG A 44 13.18 10.56 3.99
C ARG A 44 12.12 11.53 4.48
N LEU A 45 10.87 11.30 4.07
CA LEU A 45 9.74 12.16 4.44
C LEU A 45 9.45 12.13 5.95
N ASN A 46 9.78 11.02 6.65
CA ASN A 46 9.52 10.83 8.07
C ASN A 46 8.04 11.10 8.47
N ALA A 47 7.10 10.78 7.58
CA ALA A 47 5.67 10.90 7.80
C ALA A 47 5.11 9.74 8.63
N VAL A 48 5.76 8.57 8.64
CA VAL A 48 5.33 7.41 9.43
C VAL A 48 6.29 7.19 10.61
N VAL A 49 5.82 7.52 11.82
CA VAL A 49 6.65 7.43 13.03
C VAL A 49 6.81 5.98 13.51
N VAL A 50 5.74 5.17 13.43
CA VAL A 50 5.74 3.76 13.84
C VAL A 50 4.95 2.96 12.80
N ARG A 51 5.52 1.82 12.37
CA ARG A 51 4.84 0.86 11.50
C ARG A 51 4.08 -0.16 12.35
N ASP A 52 2.91 -0.55 11.89
CA ASP A 52 2.15 -1.64 12.48
C ASP A 52 2.82 -2.99 12.13
N PRO A 53 3.36 -3.75 13.11
CA PRO A 53 3.98 -5.04 12.84
C PRO A 53 2.97 -6.11 12.37
N ASP A 54 1.67 -5.91 12.64
CA ASP A 54 0.60 -6.86 12.35
C ASP A 54 -0.18 -6.50 11.08
N ALA A 55 0.29 -5.53 10.29
CA ALA A 55 -0.37 -5.06 9.07
C ALA A 55 -0.63 -6.17 8.02
N LEU A 56 0.14 -7.27 8.08
CA LEU A 56 0.00 -8.44 7.21
C LEU A 56 -0.40 -9.71 7.99
N ALA A 57 -0.84 -9.57 9.25
CA ALA A 57 -1.36 -10.70 10.02
C ALA A 57 -2.66 -11.26 9.40
N ALA A 58 -2.92 -12.54 9.66
CA ALA A 58 -4.03 -13.31 9.08
C ALA A 58 -5.33 -13.19 9.89
#